data_AF-A0A928EIE8-F1
#
_entry.id   AF-A0A928EIE8-F1
#
_cell.length_a   1.000
_cell.length_b   1.000
_cell.length_c   1.000
_cell.angle_alpha   90.00
_cell.angle_beta   90.00
_cell.angle_gamma   90.00
#
_symmetry.space_group_name_H-M   'P 1'
#
loop_
_entity.id
_entity.type
_entity.pdbx_description
1 polymer ?
#
loop_
_entity_poly.entity_id
_entity_poly.type
_entity_poly.pdbx_seq_one_letter_code
_entity_poly.pdbx_strand_id
1 'polypeptide(L)'
;MNLKKLIALPAIPLLAISMAACGSAEKPSKEEVSNAMQTYLQPMMEAQYGSEVSAILTDDFYTCLVDEVYDDFSAEALQAVVDGDMEAEVFTDDDLQKTQEASAKCAAEVTGGQTTED
;
A
#
# COMPACT_ATOMS: atom_id res chain seq x y z
N MET A 1 57.49 15.60 -6.97
CA MET A 1 56.33 14.71 -6.69
C MET A 1 55.27 14.98 -7.76
N ASN A 2 54.98 14.01 -8.61
CA ASN A 2 53.99 14.13 -9.69
C ASN A 2 52.69 13.45 -9.25
N LEU A 3 51.66 14.22 -8.87
CA LEU A 3 50.38 13.68 -8.42
C LEU A 3 49.52 13.32 -9.63
N LYS A 4 49.05 12.07 -9.62
CA LYS A 4 48.44 11.36 -10.73
C LYS A 4 46.97 11.74 -10.89
N LYS A 5 46.62 12.06 -12.15
CA LYS A 5 45.36 11.85 -12.89
C LYS A 5 44.07 11.69 -12.08
N LEU A 6 43.18 12.66 -12.31
CA LEU A 6 41.78 12.75 -11.93
C LEU A 6 41.00 11.47 -12.22
N ILE A 7 40.41 10.88 -11.17
CA ILE A 7 39.41 9.82 -11.28
C ILE A 7 38.08 10.52 -11.59
N ALA A 8 37.66 10.44 -12.85
CA ALA A 8 36.29 10.76 -13.23
C ALA A 8 35.40 9.60 -12.74
N LEU A 9 34.68 9.80 -11.64
CA LEU A 9 33.59 8.91 -11.26
C LEU A 9 32.44 9.12 -12.25
N PRO A 10 31.88 8.05 -12.85
CA PRO A 10 30.62 8.18 -13.57
C PRO A 10 29.56 8.63 -12.57
N ALA A 11 28.87 9.72 -12.90
CA ALA A 11 27.70 10.17 -12.17
C ALA A 11 26.68 9.02 -12.20
N ILE A 12 26.58 8.30 -11.09
CA ILE A 12 25.44 7.45 -10.81
C ILE A 12 24.25 8.42 -10.79
N PRO A 13 23.19 8.22 -11.60
CA PRO A 13 21.93 8.87 -11.30
C PRO A 13 21.55 8.37 -9.91
N LEU A 14 21.83 9.19 -8.89
CA LEU A 14 21.21 9.07 -7.60
C LEU A 14 19.71 9.03 -7.94
N LEU A 15 19.11 7.85 -7.82
CA LEU A 15 17.67 7.77 -7.61
C LEU A 15 17.44 8.74 -6.47
N ALA A 16 16.84 9.88 -6.79
CA ALA A 16 16.38 10.81 -5.79
C ALA A 16 15.36 10.01 -4.99
N ILE A 17 15.83 9.39 -3.91
CA ILE A 17 14.96 9.00 -2.82
C ILE A 17 14.53 10.35 -2.29
N SER A 18 13.41 10.82 -2.82
CA SER A 18 12.71 12.04 -2.43
C SER A 18 12.20 11.88 -1.00
N MET A 19 13.11 11.73 -0.03
CA MET A 19 12.85 11.87 1.40
C MET A 19 12.79 13.37 1.72
N ALA A 20 11.94 14.06 0.97
CA ALA A 20 11.63 15.47 1.14
C ALA A 20 10.11 15.61 1.12
N ALA A 21 9.48 15.14 2.19
CA ALA A 21 8.13 15.55 2.57
C ALA A 21 8.02 15.62 4.11
N CYS A 22 8.98 16.32 4.73
CA CYS A 22 8.77 16.88 6.06
C CYS A 22 8.22 18.30 5.86
N GLY A 23 6.90 18.42 5.82
CA GLY A 23 6.22 19.71 5.69
C GLY A 23 4.99 19.60 4.81
N SER A 24 3.83 19.39 5.45
CA SER A 24 2.55 19.02 4.86
C SER A 24 2.54 17.55 4.41
N ALA A 25 1.97 16.66 5.22
CA ALA A 25 1.69 15.29 4.82
C ALA A 25 0.70 15.33 3.64
N GLU A 26 1.24 15.35 2.43
CA GLU A 26 0.45 15.13 1.23
C GLU A 26 -0.13 13.72 1.35
N LYS A 27 -1.45 13.60 1.27
CA LYS A 27 -2.14 12.31 1.32
C LYS A 27 -1.51 11.43 0.23
N PRO A 28 -0.94 10.26 0.57
CA PRO A 28 -0.34 9.38 -0.43
C PRO A 28 -1.39 9.01 -1.48
N SER A 29 -0.98 8.73 -2.71
CA SER A 29 -1.91 8.37 -3.78
C SER A 29 -2.54 6.99 -3.55
N LYS A 30 -3.71 6.74 -4.16
CA LYS A 30 -4.36 5.43 -4.13
C LYS A 30 -3.43 4.31 -4.62
N GLU A 31 -2.64 4.59 -5.64
CA GLU A 31 -1.66 3.65 -6.20
C GLU A 31 -0.55 3.32 -5.18
N GLU A 32 -0.01 4.32 -4.49
CA GLU A 32 0.99 4.10 -3.44
C GLU A 32 0.43 3.25 -2.29
N VAL A 33 -0.81 3.53 -1.87
CA VAL A 33 -1.48 2.76 -0.82
C VAL A 33 -1.74 1.32 -1.27
N SER A 34 -2.25 1.11 -2.50
CA SER A 34 -2.50 -0.24 -3.04
C SER A 34 -1.22 -1.06 -3.13
N ASN A 35 -0.15 -0.47 -3.65
CA ASN A 35 1.16 -1.12 -3.74
C ASN A 35 1.73 -1.47 -2.37
N ALA A 36 1.57 -0.59 -1.39
CA ALA A 36 2.00 -0.86 -0.02
C ALA A 36 1.18 -1.99 0.62
N MET A 37 -0.14 -2.00 0.43
CA MET A 37 -1.00 -3.10 0.86
C MET A 37 -0.56 -4.44 0.27
N GLN A 38 -0.28 -4.50 -1.04
CA GLN A 38 0.27 -5.71 -1.67
C GLN A 38 1.62 -6.12 -1.06
N THR A 39 2.48 -5.15 -0.75
CA THR A 39 3.82 -5.40 -0.21
C THR A 39 3.78 -5.92 1.24
N TYR A 40 2.89 -5.38 2.07
CA TYR A 40 2.87 -5.65 3.51
C TYR A 40 1.73 -6.58 3.94
N LEU A 41 0.51 -6.38 3.44
CA LEU A 41 -0.65 -7.19 3.80
C LEU A 41 -0.60 -8.57 3.17
N GLN A 42 -0.22 -8.69 1.89
CA GLN A 42 -0.20 -9.99 1.23
C GLN A 42 0.65 -11.04 1.96
N PRO A 43 1.96 -10.81 2.24
CA PRO A 43 2.76 -11.81 2.93
C PRO A 43 2.27 -12.06 4.36
N MET A 44 1.69 -11.05 5.03
CA MET A 44 1.11 -11.20 6.36
C MET A 44 -0.11 -12.12 6.34
N MET A 45 -0.99 -11.94 5.36
CA MET A 45 -2.18 -12.77 5.19
C MET A 45 -1.80 -14.20 4.78
N GLU A 46 -0.84 -14.37 3.87
CA GLU A 46 -0.34 -15.69 3.50
C GLU A 46 0.31 -16.41 4.69
N ALA A 47 1.02 -15.70 5.55
CA ALA A 47 1.58 -16.27 6.79
C ALA A 47 0.49 -16.67 7.80
N GLN A 48 -0.60 -15.91 7.86
CA GLN A 48 -1.69 -16.11 8.82
C GLN A 48 -2.71 -17.18 8.39
N TYR A 49 -3.07 -17.19 7.10
CA TYR A 49 -4.16 -17.98 6.52
C TYR A 49 -3.68 -19.02 5.50
N GLY A 50 -2.39 -19.04 5.16
CA GLY A 50 -1.81 -19.90 4.14
C GLY A 50 -1.88 -19.29 2.74
N SER A 51 -1.16 -19.90 1.79
CA SER A 51 -1.03 -19.41 0.42
C SER A 51 -2.34 -19.39 -0.36
N GLU A 52 -3.39 -20.08 0.09
CA GLU A 52 -4.70 -20.10 -0.58
C GLU A 52 -5.37 -18.72 -0.60
N VAL A 53 -5.07 -17.87 0.39
CA VAL A 53 -5.62 -16.51 0.46
C VAL A 53 -5.14 -15.62 -0.70
N SER A 54 -3.99 -15.94 -1.30
CA SER A 54 -3.44 -15.20 -2.46
C SER A 54 -4.37 -15.22 -3.67
N ALA A 55 -5.24 -16.23 -3.79
CA ALA A 55 -6.24 -16.28 -4.85
C ALA A 55 -7.35 -15.22 -4.69
N ILE A 56 -7.54 -14.71 -3.47
CA ILE A 56 -8.50 -13.65 -3.14
C ILE A 56 -7.80 -12.29 -3.10
N LEU A 57 -6.56 -12.24 -2.60
CA LEU A 57 -5.74 -11.03 -2.49
C LEU A 57 -5.08 -10.66 -3.82
N THR A 58 -5.89 -10.44 -4.85
CA THR A 58 -5.46 -10.00 -6.17
C THR A 58 -5.33 -8.49 -6.25
N ASP A 59 -4.73 -7.99 -7.33
CA ASP A 59 -4.68 -6.54 -7.60
C ASP A 59 -6.07 -5.89 -7.62
N ASP A 60 -7.09 -6.60 -8.14
CA ASP A 60 -8.49 -6.17 -8.13
C ASP A 60 -9.03 -6.01 -6.69
N PHE A 61 -8.68 -6.93 -5.79
CA PHE A 61 -9.07 -6.83 -4.38
C PHE A 61 -8.47 -5.59 -3.72
N TYR A 62 -7.17 -5.35 -3.90
CA TYR A 62 -6.49 -4.21 -3.29
C TYR A 62 -6.95 -2.88 -3.88
N THR A 63 -7.18 -2.84 -5.20
CA THR A 63 -7.74 -1.66 -5.87
C THR A 63 -9.13 -1.34 -5.33
N CYS A 64 -10.01 -2.33 -5.24
CA CYS A 64 -11.34 -2.16 -4.64
C CYS A 64 -11.24 -1.70 -3.18
N LEU A 65 -10.38 -2.32 -2.37
CA LEU A 65 -10.25 -1.99 -0.96
C LEU A 65 -9.82 -0.53 -0.78
N VAL A 66 -8.81 -0.09 -1.54
CA VAL A 66 -8.35 1.29 -1.53
C VAL A 66 -9.45 2.23 -2.03
N ASP A 67 -10.17 1.89 -3.09
CA ASP A 67 -11.25 2.74 -3.59
C ASP A 67 -12.37 2.96 -2.57
N GLU A 68 -12.69 1.96 -1.75
CA GLU A 68 -13.71 2.06 -0.71
C GLU A 68 -13.22 2.85 0.51
N VAL A 69 -11.97 2.67 0.97
CA VAL A 69 -11.51 3.25 2.25
C VAL A 69 -10.70 4.54 2.11
N TYR A 70 -10.18 4.85 0.91
CA TYR A 70 -9.21 5.94 0.74
C TYR A 70 -9.75 7.29 1.17
N ASP A 71 -10.98 7.64 0.80
CA ASP A 71 -11.56 8.95 1.10
C ASP A 71 -11.94 9.11 2.58
N ASP A 72 -12.20 7.99 3.26
CA ASP A 72 -12.50 7.96 4.68
C ASP A 72 -11.25 8.09 5.56
N PHE A 73 -10.12 7.53 5.10
CA PHE A 73 -8.90 7.48 5.90
C PHE A 73 -8.19 8.85 5.92
N SER A 74 -7.63 9.16 7.09
CA SER A 74 -6.76 10.32 7.25
C SER A 74 -5.47 10.15 6.43
N ALA A 75 -4.84 11.26 6.05
CA ALA A 75 -3.55 11.23 5.35
C ALA A 75 -2.47 10.52 6.19
N GLU A 76 -2.51 10.68 7.51
CA GLU A 76 -1.59 10.03 8.46
C GLU A 76 -1.81 8.52 8.52
N ALA A 77 -3.07 8.06 8.51
CA ALA A 77 -3.40 6.63 8.47
C ALA A 77 -2.96 5.97 7.16
N LEU A 78 -3.21 6.61 6.02
CA LEU A 78 -2.74 6.10 4.73
C LEU A 78 -1.22 6.12 4.63
N GLN A 79 -0.55 7.11 5.22
CA GLN A 79 0.90 7.13 5.28
C GLN A 79 1.44 5.98 6.13
N ALA A 80 0.80 5.67 7.26
CA ALA A 80 1.16 4.52 8.07
C ALA A 80 1.02 3.19 7.30
N VAL A 81 0.00 3.05 6.45
CA VAL A 81 -0.11 1.90 5.52
C VAL A 81 1.07 1.85 4.55
N VAL A 82 1.43 3.00 3.95
CA VAL A 82 2.58 3.10 3.03
C VAL A 82 3.90 2.76 3.71
N ASP A 83 4.06 3.18 4.97
CA ASP A 83 5.26 2.93 5.77
C ASP A 83 5.29 1.50 6.35
N GLY A 84 4.19 0.74 6.21
CA GLY A 84 4.03 -0.60 6.79
C GLY A 84 3.84 -0.58 8.31
N ASP A 85 3.52 0.58 8.89
CA ASP A 85 3.33 0.80 10.33
C ASP A 85 1.87 0.60 10.73
N MET A 86 1.41 -0.66 10.71
CA MET A 86 0.04 -1.02 11.08
C MET A 86 -0.24 -0.97 12.59
N GLU A 87 0.78 -0.68 13.41
CA GLU A 87 0.65 -0.49 14.87
C GLU A 87 0.53 0.98 15.24
N ALA A 88 0.58 1.90 14.27
CA ALA A 88 0.42 3.32 14.50
C ALA A 88 -0.96 3.63 15.12
N GLU A 89 -0.98 4.45 16.17
CA GLU A 89 -2.21 4.95 16.82
C GLU A 89 -2.93 6.03 15.99
N VAL A 90 -3.04 5.80 14.68
CA VAL A 90 -3.66 6.68 13.68
C VAL A 90 -4.95 6.08 13.10
N PHE A 91 -5.16 4.78 13.27
CA PHE A 91 -6.37 4.07 12.86
C PHE A 91 -7.42 4.13 13.97
N THR A 92 -8.61 4.58 13.62
CA THR A 92 -9.75 4.61 14.54
C THR A 92 -10.56 3.32 14.46
N ASP A 93 -11.44 3.08 15.44
CA ASP A 93 -12.38 1.95 15.39
C ASP A 93 -13.29 2.00 14.14
N ASP A 94 -13.64 3.21 13.67
CA ASP A 94 -14.42 3.43 12.45
C ASP A 94 -13.63 3.01 11.20
N ASP A 95 -12.34 3.35 11.13
CA ASP A 95 -11.46 2.96 10.03
C ASP A 95 -11.32 1.43 9.93
N LEU A 96 -11.18 0.76 11.09
CA LEU A 96 -11.11 -0.70 11.18
C LEU A 96 -12.43 -1.36 10.78
N GLN A 97 -13.56 -0.78 11.17
CA GLN A 97 -14.87 -1.27 10.77
C GLN A 97 -15.06 -1.13 9.25
N LYS A 98 -14.77 0.05 8.68
CA LYS A 98 -14.87 0.29 7.24
C LYS A 98 -13.96 -0.62 6.43
N THR A 99 -12.74 -0.87 6.92
CA THR A 99 -11.82 -1.84 6.29
C THR A 99 -12.40 -3.24 6.26
N GLN A 100 -13.06 -3.69 7.33
CA GLN A 100 -13.72 -4.99 7.36
C GLN A 100 -14.92 -5.06 6.42
N GLU A 101 -15.75 -4.02 6.38
CA GLU A 101 -16.91 -3.95 5.47
C GLU A 101 -16.46 -3.91 3.99
N ALA A 102 -15.47 -3.07 3.68
CA ALA A 102 -14.88 -2.96 2.35
C ALA A 102 -14.20 -4.25 1.92
N SER A 103 -13.40 -4.89 2.80
CA SER A 103 -12.75 -6.16 2.46
C SER A 103 -13.76 -7.28 2.22
N ALA A 104 -14.85 -7.37 2.99
CA ALA A 104 -15.92 -8.34 2.74
C ALA A 104 -16.60 -8.09 1.38
N LYS A 105 -16.88 -6.82 1.05
CA LYS A 105 -17.45 -6.42 -0.25
C LYS A 105 -16.50 -6.77 -1.40
N CYS A 106 -15.25 -6.33 -1.33
CA CYS A 106 -14.24 -6.55 -2.38
C CYS A 106 -13.90 -8.03 -2.56
N ALA A 107 -13.83 -8.80 -1.47
CA ALA A 107 -13.67 -10.25 -1.58
C ALA A 107 -14.86 -10.90 -2.29
N ALA A 108 -16.09 -10.45 -2.01
CA ALA A 108 -17.28 -10.92 -2.72
C ALA A 108 -17.29 -10.52 -4.20
N GLU A 109 -16.76 -9.35 -4.57
CA GLU A 109 -16.64 -8.94 -5.99
C GLU A 109 -15.60 -9.80 -6.73
N VAL A 110 -14.45 -10.05 -6.10
CA VAL A 110 -13.36 -10.86 -6.69
C VAL A 110 -13.75 -12.34 -6.78
N THR A 111 -14.44 -12.87 -5.77
CA THR A 111 -14.87 -14.28 -5.74
C THR A 111 -16.23 -14.53 -6.41
N GLY A 112 -17.06 -13.49 -6.53
CA GLY A 112 -18.43 -13.52 -7.02
C GLY A 112 -18.66 -12.81 -8.35
N GLY A 113 -17.63 -12.24 -8.99
CA GLY A 113 -17.65 -11.74 -10.37
C GLY A 113 -17.97 -12.79 -11.46
N GLN A 114 -18.40 -14.01 -11.07
CA GLN A 114 -19.05 -14.97 -11.96
C GLN A 114 -20.57 -15.13 -11.74
N THR A 115 -21.23 -14.37 -10.86
CA THR A 115 -22.69 -14.43 -10.74
C THR A 115 -23.31 -13.05 -10.67
N THR A 116 -23.63 -12.48 -11.84
CA THR A 116 -24.99 -12.19 -12.34
C THR A 116 -24.96 -11.01 -13.32
N GLU A 117 -24.76 -11.28 -14.60
CA GLU A 117 -25.45 -10.55 -15.67
C GLU A 117 -25.96 -11.58 -16.69
N ASP A 118 -27.24 -11.41 -17.04
CA ASP A 118 -28.18 -12.20 -17.88
C ASP A 118 -28.81 -13.50 -17.32
#